data_AF-A0A366XYG2-F1
#
_entry.id   AF-A0A366XYG2-F1
#
_cell.length_a   1.000
_cell.length_b   1.000
_cell.length_c   1.000
_cell.angle_alpha   90.00
_cell.angle_beta   90.00
_cell.angle_gamma   90.00
#
_symmetry.space_group_name_H-M   'P 1'
#
loop_
_entity.id
_entity.type
_entity.pdbx_description
1 polymer ?
#
loop_
_entity_poly.entity_id
_entity_poly.type
_entity_poly.pdbx_seq_one_letter_code
_entity_poly.pdbx_strand_id
1 'polypeptide(L)'
;METFQLTRKEMADLLLSLKGWNSKKPLTILQESWGKKHKKEIENGKSTSALITTALASIFEKIIKVEERDIGFSLNEIVALGNQIENTNFSITALQNWVKRDIKEMVGSPQKGKKYSIEQAALLFMVEDLKTALDFESIRKLLRLIVNDPSDQDDDLINPVLLYASYSSLFEELNQFDSNLDRELLSEGKLQAIEAVIKRKADQLVETFQGLNADQREAIRNAIVISVLSVHTAYFQMMAKRYLSATLFLQNLTAASE
;
A
#
# COMPACT_ATOMS: atom_id res chain seq x y z
N MET A 1 -16.32 17.75 -0.56
CA MET A 1 -16.46 16.50 0.23
C MET A 1 -15.07 15.95 0.40
N GLU A 2 -14.68 15.63 1.64
CA GLU A 2 -13.44 14.89 1.85
C GLU A 2 -13.60 13.47 1.29
N THR A 3 -12.63 13.03 0.51
CA THR A 3 -12.61 11.67 -0.04
C THR A 3 -12.12 10.73 1.05
N PHE A 4 -12.90 9.72 1.39
CA PHE A 4 -12.49 8.70 2.35
C PHE A 4 -11.39 7.82 1.77
N GLN A 5 -10.16 8.02 2.23
CA GLN A 5 -9.01 7.20 1.88
C GLN A 5 -8.65 6.26 3.05
N LEU A 6 -7.95 5.17 2.73
CA LEU A 6 -7.36 4.20 3.66
C LEU A 6 -5.86 4.42 3.75
N THR A 7 -5.26 4.15 4.91
CA THR A 7 -3.80 3.97 4.95
C THR A 7 -3.42 2.70 4.17
N ARG A 8 -2.15 2.57 3.78
CA ARG A 8 -1.66 1.35 3.11
C ARG A 8 -1.92 0.10 3.94
N LYS A 9 -1.76 0.21 5.26
CA LYS A 9 -2.01 -0.87 6.21
C LYS A 9 -3.48 -1.27 6.25
N GLU A 10 -4.39 -0.29 6.22
CA GLU A 10 -5.83 -0.53 6.16
C GLU A 10 -6.26 -1.16 4.82
N MET A 11 -5.66 -0.73 3.70
CA MET A 11 -5.85 -1.39 2.41
C MET A 11 -5.33 -2.82 2.42
N ALA A 12 -4.17 -3.08 3.02
CA ALA A 12 -3.63 -4.44 3.14
C ALA A 12 -4.55 -5.34 3.98
N ASP A 13 -5.04 -4.84 5.12
CA ASP A 13 -6.04 -5.53 5.94
C ASP A 13 -7.29 -5.88 5.12
N LEU A 14 -7.74 -4.96 4.25
CA LEU A 14 -8.87 -5.16 3.33
C LEU A 14 -8.60 -6.27 2.31
N LEU A 15 -7.41 -6.30 1.68
CA LEU A 15 -7.02 -7.35 0.74
C LEU A 15 -6.94 -8.73 1.43
N LEU A 16 -6.36 -8.79 2.63
CA LEU A 16 -6.32 -10.00 3.46
C LEU A 16 -7.73 -10.50 3.82
N SER A 17 -8.65 -9.59 4.11
CA SER A 17 -10.06 -9.91 4.37
C SER A 17 -10.75 -10.51 3.15
N LEU A 18 -10.52 -9.94 1.97
CA LEU A 18 -11.06 -10.45 0.70
C LEU A 18 -10.47 -11.80 0.32
N LYS A 19 -9.23 -12.09 0.72
CA LYS A 19 -8.63 -13.43 0.65
C LYS A 19 -9.17 -14.42 1.67
N GLY A 20 -9.84 -13.95 2.72
CA GLY A 20 -10.27 -14.77 3.85
C GLY A 20 -9.14 -15.11 4.83
N TRP A 21 -8.01 -14.42 4.74
CA TRP A 21 -6.86 -14.55 5.66
C TRP A 21 -6.93 -13.57 6.84
N ASN A 22 -7.90 -12.65 6.82
CA ASN A 22 -8.25 -11.82 7.96
C ASN A 22 -9.57 -12.30 8.58
N SER A 23 -9.67 -12.28 9.90
CA SER A 23 -10.90 -12.61 10.63
C SER A 23 -11.97 -11.53 10.50
N LYS A 24 -11.56 -10.27 10.26
CA LYS A 24 -12.48 -9.15 10.05
C LYS A 24 -13.06 -9.18 8.64
N LYS A 25 -14.33 -8.80 8.52
CA LYS A 25 -15.00 -8.61 7.22
C LYS A 25 -14.61 -7.25 6.60
N PRO A 26 -14.72 -7.09 5.27
CA PRO A 26 -14.39 -5.83 4.59
C PRO A 26 -15.10 -4.61 5.17
N LEU A 27 -16.41 -4.75 5.46
CA LEU A 27 -17.21 -3.68 6.06
C LEU A 27 -16.65 -3.23 7.43
N THR A 28 -16.25 -4.18 8.28
CA THR A 28 -15.70 -3.88 9.61
C THR A 28 -14.40 -3.08 9.50
N ILE A 29 -13.53 -3.45 8.55
CA ILE A 29 -12.27 -2.73 8.31
C ILE A 29 -12.57 -1.29 7.88
N LEU A 30 -13.46 -1.10 6.90
CA LEU A 30 -13.85 0.24 6.44
C LEU A 30 -14.47 1.09 7.55
N GLN A 31 -15.32 0.50 8.40
CA GLN A 31 -15.93 1.18 9.54
C GLN A 31 -14.90 1.60 10.60
N GLU A 32 -13.96 0.72 10.94
CA GLU A 32 -12.89 1.03 11.89
C GLU A 32 -11.98 2.13 11.36
N SER A 33 -11.59 2.07 10.09
CA SER A 33 -10.77 3.09 9.42
C SER A 33 -11.46 4.44 9.39
N TRP A 34 -12.76 4.46 9.05
CA TRP A 34 -13.56 5.68 9.07
C TRP A 34 -13.66 6.27 10.48
N GLY A 35 -13.91 5.42 11.49
CA GLY A 35 -14.03 5.84 12.88
C GLY A 35 -12.74 6.43 13.46
N LYS A 36 -11.57 5.90 13.08
CA LYS A 36 -10.27 6.46 13.49
C LYS A 36 -10.06 7.86 12.94
N LYS A 37 -10.39 8.11 11.68
CA LYS A 37 -10.20 9.41 11.02
C LYS A 37 -11.16 10.49 11.53
N HIS A 38 -12.39 10.10 11.90
CA HIS A 38 -13.43 11.02 12.35
C HIS A 38 -13.66 10.98 13.87
N LYS A 39 -12.69 10.46 14.64
CA LYS A 39 -12.81 10.28 16.10
C LYS A 39 -13.29 11.55 16.82
N LYS A 40 -12.72 12.71 16.46
CA LYS A 40 -13.12 14.02 17.01
C LYS A 40 -14.57 14.39 16.71
N GLU A 41 -15.11 14.00 15.55
CA GLU A 41 -16.50 14.31 15.18
C GLU A 41 -17.49 13.36 15.86
N ILE A 42 -17.08 12.10 16.05
CA ILE A 42 -17.83 11.09 16.80
C ILE A 42 -17.92 11.48 18.27
N GLU A 43 -16.81 11.88 18.89
CA GLU A 43 -16.75 12.37 20.28
C GLU A 43 -17.63 13.60 20.52
N ASN A 44 -17.80 14.43 19.48
CA ASN A 44 -18.67 15.61 19.52
C ASN A 44 -20.14 15.32 19.14
N GLY A 45 -20.55 14.05 19.03
CA GLY A 45 -21.93 13.64 18.75
C GLY A 45 -22.40 13.89 17.31
N LYS A 46 -21.49 14.18 16.36
CA LYS A 46 -21.80 14.47 14.95
C LYS A 46 -21.62 13.27 14.01
N SER A 47 -21.54 12.05 14.56
CA SER A 47 -21.23 10.82 13.81
C SER A 47 -22.12 10.58 12.59
N THR A 48 -23.45 10.80 12.70
CA THR A 48 -24.38 10.66 11.57
C THR A 48 -24.17 11.72 10.49
N SER A 49 -23.89 12.96 10.87
CA SER A 49 -23.59 14.03 9.91
C SER A 49 -22.31 13.71 9.14
N ALA A 50 -21.26 13.27 9.84
CA ALA A 50 -19.98 12.91 9.26
C ALA A 50 -20.10 11.74 8.26
N LEU A 51 -20.88 10.71 8.61
CA LEU A 51 -21.16 9.57 7.71
C LEU A 51 -21.92 10.01 6.46
N ILE A 52 -22.94 10.86 6.60
CA ILE A 52 -23.74 11.36 5.47
C ILE A 52 -22.90 12.24 4.54
N THR A 53 -21.95 13.01 5.08
CA THR A 53 -21.06 13.87 4.29
C THR A 53 -19.86 13.13 3.69
N THR A 54 -19.57 11.92 4.15
CA THR A 54 -18.49 11.09 3.60
C THR A 54 -18.99 10.41 2.33
N ALA A 55 -18.49 10.85 1.17
CA ALA A 55 -18.74 10.15 -0.09
C ALA A 55 -17.93 8.84 -0.11
N LEU A 56 -18.60 7.71 0.07
CA LEU A 56 -17.98 6.41 -0.12
C LEU A 56 -17.78 6.15 -1.61
N ALA A 57 -16.56 5.79 -2.01
CA ALA A 57 -16.30 5.43 -3.40
C ALA A 57 -17.12 4.17 -3.78
N SER A 58 -17.67 4.15 -5.00
CA SER A 58 -18.51 3.05 -5.51
C SER A 58 -17.83 1.67 -5.45
N ILE A 59 -16.49 1.65 -5.52
CA ILE A 59 -15.70 0.43 -5.38
C ILE A 59 -15.84 -0.20 -3.99
N PHE A 60 -15.95 0.60 -2.93
CA PHE A 60 -16.18 0.10 -1.58
C PHE A 60 -17.60 -0.45 -1.41
N GLU A 61 -18.61 0.18 -2.01
CA GLU A 61 -19.97 -0.37 -2.02
C GLU A 61 -20.02 -1.76 -2.65
N LYS A 62 -19.27 -1.94 -3.75
CA LYS A 62 -19.13 -3.24 -4.39
C LYS A 62 -18.47 -4.25 -3.45
N ILE A 63 -17.33 -3.88 -2.86
CA ILE A 63 -16.54 -4.74 -1.96
C ILE A 63 -17.35 -5.20 -0.73
N ILE A 64 -18.16 -4.32 -0.16
CA ILE A 64 -19.01 -4.66 1.00
C ILE A 64 -20.06 -5.73 0.66
N LYS A 65 -20.53 -5.76 -0.59
CA LYS A 65 -21.57 -6.71 -1.07
C LYS A 65 -21.00 -8.04 -1.54
N VAL A 66 -19.68 -8.17 -1.63
CA VAL A 66 -19.04 -9.41 -2.07
C VAL A 66 -19.09 -10.43 -0.93
N GLU A 67 -19.78 -11.53 -1.17
CA GLU A 67 -19.82 -12.68 -0.24
C GLU A 67 -18.73 -13.72 -0.56
N GLU A 68 -18.30 -13.79 -1.83
CA GLU A 68 -17.26 -14.69 -2.29
C GLU A 68 -15.87 -14.27 -1.79
N ARG A 69 -15.07 -15.23 -1.35
CA ARG A 69 -13.65 -15.02 -1.04
C ARG A 69 -12.82 -15.20 -2.30
N ASP A 70 -11.66 -14.54 -2.33
CA ASP A 70 -10.68 -14.67 -3.40
C ASP A 70 -11.20 -14.26 -4.80
N ILE A 71 -11.91 -13.13 -4.83
CA ILE A 71 -12.43 -12.52 -6.05
C ILE A 71 -11.33 -11.94 -6.94
N GLY A 72 -11.67 -11.71 -8.21
CA GLY A 72 -10.83 -10.93 -9.14
C GLY A 72 -11.32 -9.49 -9.36
N PHE A 73 -10.39 -8.62 -9.73
CA PHE A 73 -10.62 -7.21 -10.12
C PHE A 73 -10.27 -6.94 -11.58
N SER A 74 -11.10 -6.14 -12.26
CA SER A 74 -10.70 -5.50 -13.52
C SER A 74 -9.68 -4.38 -13.27
N LEU A 75 -8.93 -3.96 -14.29
CA LEU A 75 -7.98 -2.84 -14.14
C LEU A 75 -8.64 -1.56 -13.63
N ASN A 76 -9.86 -1.25 -14.07
CA ASN A 76 -10.60 -0.08 -13.58
C ASN A 76 -10.91 -0.18 -12.08
N GLU A 77 -11.21 -1.38 -11.59
CA GLU A 77 -11.46 -1.62 -10.17
C GLU A 77 -10.18 -1.54 -9.35
N ILE A 78 -9.05 -2.01 -9.89
CA ILE A 78 -7.72 -1.84 -9.26
C ILE A 78 -7.35 -0.36 -9.19
N VAL A 79 -7.57 0.43 -10.26
CA VAL A 79 -7.37 1.88 -10.23
C VAL A 79 -8.28 2.54 -9.20
N ALA A 80 -9.56 2.17 -9.17
CA ALA A 80 -10.52 2.74 -8.23
C ALA A 80 -10.13 2.45 -6.78
N LEU A 81 -9.71 1.21 -6.48
CA LEU A 81 -9.18 0.80 -5.17
C LEU A 81 -7.87 1.51 -4.83
N GLY A 82 -6.91 1.50 -5.75
CA GLY A 82 -5.61 2.11 -5.59
C GLY A 82 -5.73 3.59 -5.23
N ASN A 83 -6.63 4.33 -5.89
CA ASN A 83 -6.90 5.74 -5.59
C ASN A 83 -7.62 5.99 -4.25
N GLN A 84 -8.04 4.94 -3.53
CA GLN A 84 -8.46 5.06 -2.14
C GLN A 84 -7.30 4.87 -1.16
N ILE A 85 -6.10 4.50 -1.61
CA ILE A 85 -4.90 4.46 -0.78
C ILE A 85 -4.36 5.88 -0.65
N GLU A 86 -4.09 6.30 0.58
CA GLU A 86 -3.48 7.60 0.83
C GLU A 86 -2.18 7.79 0.03
N ASN A 87 -1.98 9.01 -0.46
CA ASN A 87 -0.73 9.37 -1.13
C ASN A 87 -0.39 8.49 -2.34
N THR A 88 -1.39 8.10 -3.14
CA THR A 88 -1.21 7.40 -4.41
C THR A 88 -2.01 8.08 -5.52
N ASN A 89 -1.63 7.85 -6.78
CA ASN A 89 -2.40 8.33 -7.93
C ASN A 89 -2.27 7.37 -9.11
N PHE A 90 -3.21 6.44 -9.19
CA PHE A 90 -3.34 5.49 -10.29
C PHE A 90 -4.10 6.11 -11.46
N SER A 91 -3.49 6.03 -12.64
CA SER A 91 -4.20 6.25 -13.90
C SER A 91 -4.41 4.93 -14.63
N ILE A 92 -5.57 4.79 -15.27
CA ILE A 92 -5.89 3.59 -16.05
C ILE A 92 -4.89 3.38 -17.19
N THR A 93 -4.43 4.45 -17.82
CA THR A 93 -3.46 4.40 -18.91
C THR A 93 -2.10 3.90 -18.42
N ALA A 94 -1.60 4.39 -17.28
CA ALA A 94 -0.36 3.91 -16.70
C ALA A 94 -0.47 2.43 -16.33
N LEU A 95 -1.55 2.05 -15.63
CA LEU A 95 -1.75 0.66 -15.21
C LEU A 95 -1.83 -0.29 -16.40
N GLN A 96 -2.48 0.11 -17.50
CA GLN A 96 -2.51 -0.65 -18.74
C GLN A 96 -1.12 -0.82 -19.36
N ASN A 97 -0.27 0.21 -19.33
CA ASN A 97 1.10 0.13 -19.83
C ASN A 97 1.93 -0.83 -18.97
N TRP A 98 1.75 -0.80 -17.65
CA TRP A 98 2.47 -1.67 -16.73
C TRP A 98 2.21 -3.15 -17.01
N VAL A 99 0.92 -3.54 -17.07
CA VAL A 99 0.55 -4.96 -17.28
C VAL A 99 0.83 -5.44 -18.71
N LYS A 100 0.92 -4.53 -19.69
CA LYS A 100 1.22 -4.90 -21.09
C LYS A 100 2.70 -4.90 -21.41
N ARG A 101 3.51 -4.10 -20.70
CA ARG A 101 4.91 -3.87 -21.05
C ARG A 101 5.81 -3.80 -19.83
N ASP A 102 5.60 -2.84 -18.93
CA ASP A 102 6.66 -2.43 -18.00
C ASP A 102 6.96 -3.48 -16.92
N ILE A 103 5.95 -4.26 -16.49
CA ILE A 103 6.07 -5.35 -15.50
C ILE A 103 5.28 -6.61 -15.91
N LYS A 104 4.97 -6.74 -17.21
CA LYS A 104 4.14 -7.84 -17.74
C LYS A 104 4.58 -9.22 -17.25
N GLU A 105 5.89 -9.44 -17.20
CA GLU A 105 6.50 -10.71 -16.81
C GLU A 105 6.28 -11.06 -15.34
N MET A 106 6.00 -10.08 -14.47
CA MET A 106 5.80 -10.28 -13.03
C MET A 106 4.32 -10.38 -12.64
N VAL A 107 3.44 -9.73 -13.41
CA VAL A 107 2.00 -9.76 -13.14
C VAL A 107 1.32 -10.87 -13.93
N GLY A 108 1.76 -11.14 -15.16
CA GLY A 108 1.14 -12.13 -16.04
C GLY A 108 -0.25 -11.72 -16.55
N SER A 109 -0.94 -12.67 -17.17
CA SER A 109 -2.33 -12.50 -17.62
C SER A 109 -3.33 -12.58 -16.46
N PRO A 110 -4.55 -12.03 -16.60
CA PRO A 110 -5.61 -12.17 -15.60
C PRO A 110 -5.81 -13.62 -15.14
N GLN A 111 -5.76 -13.87 -13.83
CA GLN A 111 -5.86 -15.22 -13.24
C GLN A 111 -7.27 -15.63 -12.81
N LYS A 112 -8.22 -14.68 -12.71
CA LYS A 112 -9.61 -14.93 -12.31
C LYS A 112 -10.54 -14.66 -13.50
N GLY A 113 -10.42 -15.51 -14.53
CA GLY A 113 -11.11 -15.34 -15.81
C GLY A 113 -10.59 -14.11 -16.56
N LYS A 114 -11.41 -13.07 -16.73
CA LYS A 114 -11.00 -11.79 -17.35
C LYS A 114 -10.49 -10.76 -16.32
N LYS A 115 -10.33 -11.16 -15.07
CA LYS A 115 -9.97 -10.29 -13.96
C LYS A 115 -8.66 -10.74 -13.31
N TYR A 116 -7.94 -9.79 -12.76
CA TYR A 116 -6.70 -10.01 -12.02
C TYR A 116 -7.02 -10.47 -10.61
N SER A 117 -6.22 -11.37 -10.06
CA SER A 117 -6.34 -11.84 -8.67
C SER A 117 -6.01 -10.73 -7.66
N ILE A 118 -6.28 -10.99 -6.38
CA ILE A 118 -5.91 -10.07 -5.30
C ILE A 118 -4.37 -9.95 -5.19
N GLU A 119 -3.62 -11.02 -5.43
CA GLU A 119 -2.15 -10.98 -5.54
C GLU A 119 -1.68 -10.04 -6.64
N GLN A 120 -2.26 -10.16 -7.84
CA GLN A 120 -1.93 -9.29 -8.96
C GLN A 120 -2.26 -7.83 -8.64
N ALA A 121 -3.37 -7.56 -7.93
CA ALA A 121 -3.68 -6.22 -7.45
C ALA A 121 -2.64 -5.72 -6.42
N ALA A 122 -2.23 -6.56 -5.47
CA ALA A 122 -1.19 -6.22 -4.50
C ALA A 122 0.15 -5.91 -5.18
N LEU A 123 0.56 -6.71 -6.19
CA LEU A 123 1.76 -6.42 -7.00
C LEU A 123 1.68 -5.04 -7.66
N LEU A 124 0.53 -4.67 -8.20
CA LEU A 124 0.33 -3.37 -8.83
C LEU A 124 0.37 -2.21 -7.81
N PHE A 125 -0.10 -2.44 -6.58
CA PHE A 125 0.03 -1.46 -5.50
C PHE A 125 1.49 -1.29 -5.07
N MET A 126 2.24 -2.39 -4.98
CA MET A 126 3.67 -2.35 -4.69
C MET A 126 4.46 -1.61 -5.78
N VAL A 127 4.10 -1.80 -7.05
CA VAL A 127 4.76 -1.10 -8.16
C VAL A 127 4.53 0.41 -8.09
N GLU A 128 3.32 0.86 -7.70
CA GLU A 128 3.04 2.28 -7.46
C GLU A 128 3.93 2.87 -6.36
N ASP A 129 4.17 2.12 -5.28
CA ASP A 129 5.04 2.56 -4.20
C ASP A 129 6.51 2.57 -4.65
N LEU A 130 6.99 1.48 -5.26
CA LEU A 130 8.40 1.28 -5.64
C LEU A 130 8.87 2.24 -6.73
N LYS A 131 8.02 2.60 -7.69
CA LYS A 131 8.40 3.49 -8.81
C LYS A 131 8.80 4.90 -8.38
N THR A 132 8.54 5.26 -7.11
CA THR A 132 8.92 6.56 -6.56
C THR A 132 10.42 6.66 -6.25
N ALA A 133 11.08 5.51 -6.08
CA ALA A 133 12.51 5.41 -5.79
C ALA A 133 13.28 4.58 -6.83
N LEU A 134 12.61 3.71 -7.59
CA LEU A 134 13.22 2.75 -8.52
C LEU A 134 12.67 2.88 -9.94
N ASP A 135 13.49 2.53 -10.92
CA ASP A 135 13.05 2.33 -12.31
C ASP A 135 12.38 0.95 -12.50
N PHE A 136 11.65 0.76 -13.61
CA PHE A 136 10.94 -0.49 -13.90
C PHE A 136 11.84 -1.71 -14.12
N GLU A 137 13.09 -1.55 -14.56
CA GLU A 137 14.03 -2.66 -14.67
C GLU A 137 14.45 -3.16 -13.28
N SER A 138 14.76 -2.23 -12.37
CA SER A 138 15.07 -2.51 -10.98
C SER A 138 13.88 -3.15 -10.25
N ILE A 139 12.66 -2.65 -10.48
CA ILE A 139 11.42 -3.25 -9.93
C ILE A 139 11.23 -4.68 -10.45
N ARG A 140 11.41 -4.93 -11.76
CA ARG A 140 11.30 -6.29 -12.32
C ARG A 140 12.30 -7.25 -11.69
N LYS A 141 13.56 -6.83 -11.52
CA LYS A 141 14.59 -7.65 -10.86
C LYS A 141 14.21 -7.97 -9.42
N LEU A 142 13.73 -6.98 -8.67
CA LEU A 142 13.30 -7.17 -7.29
C LEU A 142 12.11 -8.13 -7.19
N LEU A 143 11.05 -7.90 -7.97
CA LEU A 143 9.85 -8.74 -7.93
C LEU A 143 10.15 -10.17 -8.39
N ARG A 144 11.02 -10.38 -9.38
CA ARG A 144 11.40 -11.71 -9.82
C ARG A 144 12.09 -12.54 -8.74
N LEU A 145 12.78 -11.90 -7.80
CA LEU A 145 13.37 -12.61 -6.66
C LEU A 145 12.31 -13.08 -5.67
N ILE A 146 11.15 -12.42 -5.62
CA ILE A 146 10.10 -12.65 -4.62
C ILE A 146 9.00 -13.56 -5.17
N VAL A 147 8.54 -13.32 -6.40
CA VAL A 147 7.33 -13.93 -7.00
C VAL A 147 7.61 -14.66 -8.33
N ASN A 148 8.78 -15.30 -8.38
CA ASN A 148 9.50 -15.79 -9.56
C ASN A 148 8.68 -15.99 -10.86
N ASP A 149 7.70 -16.92 -10.89
CA ASP A 149 6.79 -17.10 -12.04
C ASP A 149 5.35 -16.66 -11.71
N PRO A 150 4.77 -15.66 -12.41
CA PRO A 150 3.38 -15.26 -12.18
C PRO A 150 2.34 -16.37 -12.46
N SER A 151 2.72 -17.48 -13.08
CA SER A 151 1.85 -18.62 -13.36
C SER A 151 1.90 -19.71 -12.29
N ASP A 152 2.91 -19.67 -11.40
CA ASP A 152 3.16 -20.65 -10.35
C ASP A 152 3.32 -19.94 -9.00
N GLN A 153 2.29 -20.02 -8.15
CA GLN A 153 2.35 -19.37 -6.83
C GLN A 153 3.12 -20.20 -5.78
N ASP A 154 3.48 -21.45 -6.09
CA ASP A 154 4.17 -22.32 -5.15
C ASP A 154 5.69 -22.03 -5.11
N ASP A 155 6.22 -21.31 -6.11
CA ASP A 155 7.61 -20.89 -6.17
C ASP A 155 7.88 -19.50 -5.56
N ASP A 156 6.81 -18.79 -5.18
CA ASP A 156 6.87 -17.50 -4.50
C ASP A 156 7.58 -17.65 -3.14
N LEU A 157 8.57 -16.79 -2.87
CA LEU A 157 9.19 -16.71 -1.54
C LEU A 157 8.22 -16.19 -0.48
N ILE A 158 7.30 -15.32 -0.91
CA ILE A 158 6.24 -14.75 -0.08
C ILE A 158 5.09 -14.32 -0.98
N ASN A 159 3.86 -14.64 -0.57
CA ASN A 159 2.67 -14.20 -1.29
C ASN A 159 2.62 -12.64 -1.37
N PRO A 160 2.31 -12.05 -2.53
CA PRO A 160 2.27 -10.60 -2.70
C PRO A 160 1.41 -9.83 -1.69
N VAL A 161 0.28 -10.40 -1.28
CA VAL A 161 -0.63 -9.78 -0.32
C VAL A 161 0.02 -9.72 1.07
N LEU A 162 0.75 -10.77 1.45
CA LEU A 162 1.51 -10.80 2.71
C LEU A 162 2.69 -9.84 2.67
N LEU A 163 3.42 -9.74 1.55
CA LEU A 163 4.50 -8.76 1.40
C LEU A 163 3.97 -7.34 1.53
N TYR A 164 2.86 -7.02 0.83
CA TYR A 164 2.19 -5.73 0.90
C TYR A 164 1.77 -5.39 2.33
N ALA A 165 1.15 -6.34 3.04
CA ALA A 165 0.76 -6.18 4.43
C ALA A 165 1.95 -5.98 5.38
N SER A 166 3.06 -6.67 5.11
CA SER A 166 4.26 -6.65 5.94
C SER A 166 4.91 -5.27 5.96
N TYR A 167 5.24 -4.72 4.78
CA TYR A 167 5.89 -3.41 4.74
C TYR A 167 4.92 -2.27 5.08
N SER A 168 3.63 -2.41 4.75
CA SER A 168 2.62 -1.40 5.11
C SER A 168 2.42 -1.31 6.62
N SER A 169 2.43 -2.44 7.32
CA SER A 169 2.35 -2.48 8.78
C SER A 169 3.61 -1.88 9.42
N LEU A 170 4.79 -2.22 8.88
CA LEU A 170 6.04 -1.64 9.34
C LEU A 170 6.07 -0.10 9.16
N PHE A 171 5.66 0.40 8.01
CA PHE A 171 5.56 1.83 7.74
C PHE A 171 4.60 2.54 8.71
N GLU A 172 3.40 1.98 8.92
CA GLU A 172 2.40 2.51 9.84
C GLU A 172 2.92 2.55 11.29
N GLU A 173 3.57 1.47 11.74
CA GLU A 173 4.20 1.42 13.06
C GLU A 173 5.24 2.54 13.20
N LEU A 174 6.16 2.69 12.25
CA LEU A 174 7.19 3.74 12.28
C LEU A 174 6.61 5.14 12.41
N ASN A 175 5.51 5.43 11.71
CA ASN A 175 4.82 6.72 11.81
C ASN A 175 4.11 6.92 13.16
N GLN A 176 3.67 5.86 13.83
CA GLN A 176 3.07 5.94 15.18
C GLN A 176 4.14 6.05 16.28
N PHE A 177 5.30 5.42 16.06
CA PHE A 177 6.46 5.45 16.96
C PHE A 177 7.17 6.82 17.03
N ASP A 178 6.83 7.77 16.14
CA ASP A 178 7.34 9.15 16.12
C ASP A 178 6.93 9.99 17.37
N SER A 179 6.10 9.45 18.27
CA SER A 179 5.69 10.12 19.53
C SER A 179 6.50 9.70 20.78
N ASN A 180 7.20 8.55 20.76
CA ASN A 180 7.96 8.02 21.91
C ASN A 180 9.48 7.94 21.64
N LEU A 181 9.92 8.24 20.42
CA LEU A 181 11.30 8.22 19.97
C LEU A 181 12.12 9.46 20.44
N ASP A 182 11.61 10.20 21.42
CA ASP A 182 12.05 11.57 21.71
C ASP A 182 13.28 11.69 22.62
N ARG A 183 13.92 10.58 23.06
CA ARG A 183 15.05 10.70 24.01
C ARG A 183 16.32 9.91 23.71
N GLU A 184 16.27 8.74 23.07
CA GLU A 184 17.49 7.93 22.86
C GLU A 184 18.07 8.02 21.45
N LEU A 185 17.27 8.29 20.41
CA LEU A 185 17.72 8.31 19.00
C LEU A 185 18.23 9.68 18.53
N LEU A 186 18.40 10.63 19.45
CA LEU A 186 19.01 11.94 19.18
C LEU A 186 20.54 11.91 19.28
N SER A 187 21.15 10.77 19.66
CA SER A 187 22.61 10.64 19.85
C SER A 187 23.36 10.05 18.66
N GLU A 188 22.69 9.24 17.83
CA GLU A 188 23.20 8.73 16.55
C GLU A 188 22.31 9.28 15.43
N GLY A 189 22.89 9.68 14.31
CA GLY A 189 22.16 10.38 13.24
C GLY A 189 20.79 9.76 12.93
N LYS A 190 19.75 10.60 12.93
CA LYS A 190 18.33 10.20 12.83
C LYS A 190 18.03 9.24 11.67
N LEU A 191 18.83 9.29 10.60
CA LEU A 191 18.68 8.41 9.43
C LEU A 191 19.20 6.99 9.68
N GLN A 192 20.39 6.84 10.28
CA GLN A 192 20.96 5.53 10.62
C GLN A 192 20.08 4.80 11.64
N ALA A 193 19.55 5.56 12.59
CA ALA A 193 18.54 5.16 13.54
C ALA A 193 17.28 4.56 12.87
N ILE A 194 16.68 5.29 11.93
CA ILE A 194 15.50 4.83 11.19
C ILE A 194 15.82 3.58 10.37
N GLU A 195 16.95 3.57 9.66
CA GLU A 195 17.39 2.41 8.86
C GLU A 195 17.58 1.16 9.73
N ALA A 196 18.21 1.29 10.89
CA ALA A 196 18.41 0.20 11.84
C ALA A 196 17.07 -0.34 12.39
N VAL A 197 16.12 0.55 12.70
CA VAL A 197 14.78 0.14 13.16
C VAL A 197 14.02 -0.60 12.06
N ILE A 198 14.06 -0.10 10.81
CA ILE A 198 13.43 -0.76 9.66
C ILE A 198 14.04 -2.15 9.47
N LYS A 199 15.38 -2.25 9.42
CA LYS A 199 16.09 -3.53 9.25
C LYS A 199 15.72 -4.53 10.34
N ARG A 200 15.82 -4.15 11.61
CA ARG A 200 15.50 -5.02 12.74
C ARG A 200 14.06 -5.51 12.71
N LYS A 201 13.10 -4.65 12.39
CA LYS A 201 11.68 -5.06 12.30
C LYS A 201 11.43 -5.94 11.07
N ALA A 202 12.12 -5.69 9.96
CA ALA A 202 12.07 -6.57 8.79
C ALA A 202 12.67 -7.96 9.11
N ASP A 203 13.78 -8.03 9.84
CA ASP A 203 14.37 -9.29 10.33
C ASP A 203 13.36 -10.09 11.16
N GLN A 204 12.76 -9.45 12.18
CA GLN A 204 11.74 -10.06 13.03
C GLN A 204 10.54 -10.59 12.24
N LEU A 205 10.12 -9.86 11.20
CA LEU A 205 9.02 -10.29 10.35
C LEU A 205 9.42 -11.51 9.52
N VAL A 206 10.63 -11.51 8.95
CA VAL A 206 11.14 -12.60 8.12
C VAL A 206 11.33 -13.89 8.92
N GLU A 207 11.68 -13.79 10.21
CA GLU A 207 11.77 -14.94 11.13
C GLU A 207 10.45 -15.73 11.25
N THR A 208 9.30 -15.08 11.02
CA THR A 208 7.99 -15.74 11.08
C THR A 208 7.73 -16.68 9.90
N PHE A 209 8.42 -16.50 8.77
CA PHE A 209 8.30 -17.39 7.61
C PHE A 209 9.09 -18.68 7.81
N GLN A 210 8.42 -19.81 7.58
CA GLN A 210 8.98 -21.15 7.70
C GLN A 210 9.53 -21.62 6.34
N GLY A 211 10.53 -22.51 6.34
CA GLY A 211 11.02 -23.16 5.12
C GLY A 211 11.99 -22.34 4.25
N LEU A 212 12.30 -21.09 4.62
CA LEU A 212 13.23 -20.24 3.87
C LEU A 212 14.69 -20.43 4.27
N ASN A 213 15.57 -20.47 3.27
CA ASN A 213 17.03 -20.41 3.45
C ASN A 213 17.52 -18.97 3.72
N ALA A 214 18.82 -18.82 4.03
CA ALA A 214 19.40 -17.53 4.39
C ALA A 214 19.27 -16.47 3.28
N ASP A 215 19.55 -16.84 2.03
CA ASP A 215 19.50 -15.93 0.88
C ASP A 215 18.06 -15.47 0.59
N GLN A 216 17.08 -16.38 0.71
CA GLN A 216 15.66 -16.08 0.56
C GLN A 216 15.17 -15.12 1.66
N ARG A 217 15.58 -15.36 2.91
CA ARG A 217 15.26 -14.47 4.04
C ARG A 217 15.82 -13.07 3.80
N GLU A 218 17.07 -12.99 3.35
CA GLU A 218 17.72 -11.73 3.01
C GLU A 218 17.00 -11.02 1.85
N ALA A 219 16.57 -11.73 0.81
CA ALA A 219 15.83 -11.16 -0.30
C ALA A 219 14.50 -10.53 0.16
N ILE A 220 13.70 -11.24 0.97
CA ILE A 220 12.44 -10.71 1.52
C ILE A 220 12.70 -9.51 2.43
N ARG A 221 13.69 -9.60 3.33
CA ARG A 221 14.06 -8.49 4.23
C ARG A 221 14.39 -7.24 3.43
N ASN A 222 15.25 -7.37 2.42
CA ASN A 222 15.66 -6.24 1.59
C ASN A 222 14.47 -5.69 0.79
N ALA A 223 13.58 -6.54 0.27
CA ALA A 223 12.36 -6.10 -0.40
C ALA A 223 11.46 -5.27 0.53
N ILE A 224 11.26 -5.71 1.79
CA ILE A 224 10.50 -4.96 2.79
C ILE A 224 11.14 -3.60 3.05
N VAL A 225 12.45 -3.55 3.30
CA VAL A 225 13.20 -2.30 3.55
C VAL A 225 13.03 -1.33 2.37
N ILE A 226 13.25 -1.82 1.15
CA ILE A 226 13.12 -1.02 -0.08
C ILE A 226 11.69 -0.48 -0.22
N SER A 227 10.66 -1.30 0.01
CA SER A 227 9.27 -0.88 -0.07
C SER A 227 8.94 0.20 0.98
N VAL A 228 9.34 0.02 2.25
CA VAL A 228 9.13 1.04 3.31
C VAL A 228 9.78 2.37 2.93
N LEU A 229 11.03 2.34 2.47
CA LEU A 229 11.75 3.54 2.06
C LEU A 229 11.08 4.21 0.85
N SER A 230 10.60 3.43 -0.12
CA SER A 230 9.87 3.94 -1.28
C SER A 230 8.57 4.64 -0.86
N VAL A 231 7.83 4.08 0.10
CA VAL A 231 6.63 4.73 0.66
C VAL A 231 6.98 6.05 1.37
N HIS A 232 8.06 6.10 2.17
CA HIS A 232 8.52 7.35 2.76
C HIS A 232 8.90 8.39 1.70
N THR A 233 9.60 7.98 0.63
CA THR A 233 9.94 8.85 -0.49
C THR A 233 8.69 9.43 -1.15
N ALA A 234 7.67 8.59 -1.41
CA ALA A 234 6.38 9.04 -1.94
C ALA A 234 5.73 10.10 -1.04
N TYR A 235 5.75 9.86 0.28
CA TYR A 235 5.18 10.78 1.27
C TYR A 235 5.89 12.14 1.28
N PHE A 236 7.23 12.14 1.30
CA PHE A 236 8.01 13.38 1.25
C PHE A 236 7.82 14.14 -0.07
N GLN A 237 7.79 13.44 -1.21
CA GLN A 237 7.51 14.05 -2.51
C GLN A 237 6.11 14.71 -2.54
N MET A 238 5.09 14.03 -2.02
CA MET A 238 3.74 14.58 -1.94
C MET A 238 3.64 15.76 -0.98
N MET A 239 4.32 15.70 0.15
CA MET A 239 4.40 16.81 1.09
C MET A 239 5.01 18.04 0.42
N ALA A 240 6.13 17.88 -0.30
CA ALA A 240 6.76 18.97 -1.06
C ALA A 240 5.81 19.57 -2.11
N LYS A 241 5.11 18.72 -2.88
CA LYS A 241 4.08 19.17 -3.85
C LYS A 241 2.97 19.96 -3.17
N ARG A 242 2.49 19.52 -2.01
CA ARG A 242 1.44 20.24 -1.24
C ARG A 242 1.91 21.63 -0.82
N TYR A 243 3.15 21.76 -0.32
CA TYR A 243 3.71 23.08 0.02
C TYR A 243 3.86 23.98 -1.21
N LEU A 244 4.28 23.43 -2.35
CA LEU A 244 4.33 24.16 -3.61
C LEU A 244 2.93 24.64 -4.02
N SER A 245 1.94 23.74 -4.07
CA SER A 245 0.56 24.09 -4.43
C SER A 245 -0.03 25.16 -3.51
N ALA A 246 0.18 25.04 -2.19
CA ALA A 246 -0.26 26.04 -1.23
C ALA A 246 0.41 27.40 -1.47
N THR A 247 1.72 27.40 -1.73
CA THR A 247 2.48 28.63 -2.01
C THR A 247 1.97 29.31 -3.29
N LEU A 248 1.81 28.54 -4.37
CA LEU A 248 1.33 29.06 -5.66
C LEU A 248 -0.11 29.60 -5.54
N PHE A 249 -0.99 28.88 -4.85
CA PHE A 249 -2.36 29.33 -4.56
C PHE A 249 -2.37 30.67 -3.81
N LEU A 250 -1.58 30.80 -2.74
CA LEU A 250 -1.50 32.05 -1.96
C LEU A 250 -0.93 33.22 -2.77
N GLN A 251 -0.10 32.95 -3.77
CA GLN A 251 0.49 33.95 -4.66
C GLN A 251 -0.39 34.24 -5.91
N ASN A 252 -1.57 33.62 -6.03
CA ASN A 252 -2.43 33.65 -7.24
C ASN A 252 -1.69 33.20 -8.52
N LEU A 253 -0.67 32.36 -8.38
CA LEU A 253 0.07 31.76 -9.49
C LEU A 253 -0.53 30.39 -9.78
N THR A 254 -0.89 30.12 -11.03
CA THR A 254 -1.30 28.78 -11.44
C THR A 254 -0.07 27.88 -11.56
N ALA A 255 -0.05 26.75 -10.86
CA ALA A 255 0.86 25.66 -11.18
C ALA A 255 0.51 25.18 -12.59
N ALA A 256 1.45 25.24 -13.54
CA ALA A 256 1.28 24.57 -14.81
C ALA A 256 1.11 23.06 -14.53
N SER A 257 0.01 22.49 -15.00
CA SER A 257 -0.27 21.06 -14.91
C SER A 257 0.59 20.30 -15.93
N GLU A 258 1.49 19.45 -15.46
CA GLU A 258 2.08 18.35 -16.25
C GLU A 258 1.37 17.03 -15.91
#